data_AF-A0A812KJS8-F1
#
_entry.id   AF-A0A812KJS8-F1
#
_cell.length_a   1.000
_cell.length_b   1.000
_cell.length_c   1.000
_cell.angle_alpha   90.00
_cell.angle_beta   90.00
_cell.angle_gamma   90.00
#
_symmetry.space_group_name_H-M   'P 1'
#
loop_
_entity.id
_entity.type
_entity.pdbx_description
1 polymer ?
#
loop_
_entity_poly.entity_id
_entity_poly.type
_entity_poly.pdbx_seq_one_letter_code
_entity_poly.pdbx_strand_id
1 'polypeptide(L)'
;MSHTQVWDIDEEKLLCHFCLEDECKEVLSWFEEKGYKRPEVFSERVALSKSLREASNERVKEADIREAMMLALCSLHCLDFNKGQSVLHSEDEKTEASDAILPLLSNLSYIFLKRNDSHNSVRAATLGLTYCDRKPGAPAPMRAKLLFRRGLGRCQAKDFEDASADFIGAARIMPDDREIRNALEECKAAARKQSSDSHSKWRGMMTTGTDKLKASARRFYKRARRQMREAMAGMAEPLLFLAIVLLAPLIAGAVNFLLKWLKGKAR
;
A
#
# COMPACT_ATOMS: atom_id res chain seq x y z
N MET A 1 25.79 32.84 -14.49
CA MET A 1 26.32 31.87 -15.47
C MET A 1 25.33 30.73 -15.55
N SER A 2 24.59 30.63 -16.64
CA SER A 2 23.62 29.53 -16.85
C SER A 2 24.40 28.28 -17.23
N HIS A 3 24.38 27.26 -16.38
CA HIS A 3 24.85 25.93 -16.77
C HIS A 3 23.94 25.42 -17.89
N THR A 4 24.48 25.34 -19.10
CA THR A 4 23.86 24.60 -20.19
C THR A 4 23.86 23.14 -19.77
N GLN A 5 22.74 22.67 -19.23
CA GLN A 5 22.54 21.28 -18.90
C GLN A 5 22.48 20.52 -20.23
N VAL A 6 23.62 19.94 -20.63
CA VAL A 6 23.67 19.01 -21.76
C VAL A 6 22.90 17.79 -21.30
N TRP A 7 21.70 17.62 -21.85
CA TRP A 7 20.91 16.43 -21.61
C TRP A 7 21.59 15.29 -22.35
N ASP A 8 22.16 14.32 -21.64
CA ASP A 8 22.63 13.10 -22.27
C ASP A 8 21.42 12.38 -22.87
N ILE A 9 21.32 12.48 -24.21
CA ILE A 9 20.27 11.87 -25.01
C ILE A 9 20.42 10.33 -24.99
N ASP A 10 21.60 9.84 -24.57
CA ASP A 10 22.04 8.46 -24.72
C ASP A 10 21.99 7.61 -23.44
N GLU A 11 21.60 8.20 -22.29
CA GLU A 11 21.46 7.42 -21.06
C GLU A 11 20.30 6.42 -21.16
N GLU A 12 20.61 5.16 -20.90
CA GLU A 12 19.67 4.06 -20.69
C GLU A 12 18.92 4.29 -19.37
N LYS A 13 17.60 4.42 -19.44
CA LYS A 13 16.79 4.96 -18.33
C LYS A 13 15.76 3.99 -17.78
N LEU A 14 15.53 2.85 -18.44
CA LEU A 14 14.49 1.93 -17.97
C LEU A 14 14.92 1.20 -16.70
N LEU A 15 16.17 0.73 -16.61
CA LEU A 15 16.62 0.04 -15.40
C LEU A 15 16.67 1.00 -14.19
N CYS A 16 17.27 2.19 -14.37
CA CYS A 16 17.33 3.25 -13.36
C CYS A 16 15.95 3.80 -12.98
N HIS A 17 14.90 3.48 -13.75
CA HIS A 17 13.54 3.80 -13.33
C HIS A 17 13.11 2.98 -12.12
N PHE A 18 13.57 1.73 -11.96
CA PHE A 18 13.11 0.84 -10.90
C PHE A 18 14.10 0.69 -9.74
N CYS A 19 15.36 1.00 -10.00
CA CYS A 19 16.48 0.76 -9.09
C CYS A 19 17.20 2.05 -8.79
N LEU A 20 17.72 2.16 -7.56
CA LEU A 20 18.73 3.17 -7.24
C LEU A 20 20.03 2.85 -7.97
N GLU A 21 20.94 3.83 -8.08
CA GLU A 21 22.21 3.65 -8.80
C GLU A 21 23.04 2.45 -8.29
N ASP A 22 23.05 2.23 -6.97
CA ASP A 22 23.76 1.10 -6.37
C ASP A 22 23.09 -0.24 -6.66
N GLU A 23 21.76 -0.28 -6.69
CA GLU A 23 21.00 -1.49 -7.08
C GLU A 23 21.19 -1.79 -8.58
N CYS A 24 21.29 -0.76 -9.44
CA CYS A 24 21.64 -0.94 -10.84
C CYS A 24 23.01 -1.62 -10.98
N LYS A 25 24.02 -1.16 -10.23
CA LYS A 25 25.35 -1.79 -10.21
C LYS A 25 25.28 -3.24 -9.71
N GLU A 26 24.48 -3.53 -8.69
CA GLU A 26 24.25 -4.91 -8.20
C GLU A 26 23.62 -5.78 -9.31
N VAL A 27 22.62 -5.27 -10.03
CA VAL A 27 21.98 -6.01 -11.15
C VAL A 27 22.97 -6.30 -12.27
N LEU A 28 23.79 -5.31 -12.66
CA LEU A 28 24.77 -5.47 -13.74
C LEU A 28 25.92 -6.39 -13.36
N SER A 29 26.47 -6.26 -12.14
CA SER A 29 27.50 -7.19 -11.64
C SER A 29 26.97 -8.61 -11.57
N TRP A 30 25.75 -8.81 -11.05
CA TRP A 30 25.11 -10.12 -11.01
C TRP A 30 24.88 -10.71 -12.41
N PHE A 31 24.51 -9.87 -13.38
CA PHE A 31 24.34 -10.28 -14.78
C PHE A 31 25.64 -10.82 -15.38
N GLU A 32 26.75 -10.12 -15.15
CA GLU A 32 28.09 -10.52 -15.59
C GLU A 32 28.59 -11.78 -14.86
N GLU A 33 28.39 -11.88 -13.54
CA GLU A 33 28.75 -13.05 -12.72
C GLU A 33 28.05 -14.33 -13.19
N LYS A 34 26.81 -14.21 -13.68
CA LYS A 34 26.06 -15.33 -14.28
C LYS A 34 26.54 -15.68 -15.69
N GLY A 35 27.54 -14.98 -16.22
CA GLY A 35 28.12 -15.21 -17.53
C GLY A 35 27.28 -14.65 -18.67
N TYR A 36 26.26 -13.83 -18.37
CA TYR A 36 25.51 -13.14 -19.40
C TYR A 36 26.30 -11.93 -19.91
N LYS A 37 26.20 -11.69 -21.21
CA LYS A 37 26.65 -10.47 -21.85
C LYS A 37 25.49 -9.90 -22.63
N ARG A 38 25.36 -8.58 -22.61
CA ARG A 38 24.29 -7.91 -23.34
C ARG A 38 24.61 -7.93 -24.83
N PRO A 39 23.79 -8.55 -25.69
CA PRO A 39 24.04 -8.59 -27.12
C PRO A 39 23.99 -7.17 -27.72
N GLU A 40 24.71 -6.95 -28.82
CA GLU A 40 24.62 -5.70 -29.58
C GLU A 40 23.48 -5.74 -30.61
N VAL A 41 23.21 -6.93 -31.16
CA VAL A 41 22.18 -7.15 -32.17
C VAL A 41 20.79 -7.13 -31.54
N PHE A 42 19.86 -6.41 -32.17
CA PHE A 42 18.47 -6.25 -31.69
C PHE A 42 17.77 -7.59 -31.43
N SER A 43 17.80 -8.51 -32.40
CA SER A 43 17.12 -9.80 -32.31
C SER A 43 17.68 -10.66 -31.16
N GLU A 44 19.00 -10.66 -30.97
CA GLU A 44 19.67 -11.37 -29.88
C GLU A 44 19.31 -10.77 -28.51
N ARG A 45 19.24 -9.44 -28.39
CA ARG A 45 18.79 -8.76 -27.17
C ARG A 45 17.37 -9.15 -26.79
N VAL A 46 16.45 -9.13 -27.75
CA VAL A 46 15.06 -9.51 -27.53
C VAL A 46 14.96 -11.00 -27.16
N ALA A 47 15.71 -11.88 -27.82
CA ALA A 47 15.74 -13.31 -27.51
C ALA A 47 16.26 -13.59 -26.09
N LEU A 48 17.39 -12.97 -25.70
CA LEU A 48 17.94 -13.09 -24.35
C LEU A 48 16.98 -12.52 -23.30
N SER A 49 16.33 -11.40 -23.59
CA SER A 49 15.33 -10.85 -22.69
C SER A 49 14.15 -11.80 -22.45
N LYS A 50 13.65 -12.45 -23.52
CA LYS A 50 12.57 -13.45 -23.43
C LYS A 50 12.98 -14.64 -22.56
N SER A 51 14.20 -15.18 -22.73
CA SER A 51 14.68 -16.31 -21.93
C SER A 51 14.90 -15.96 -20.46
N LEU A 52 15.46 -14.78 -20.15
CA LEU A 52 15.61 -14.30 -18.77
C LEU A 52 14.27 -14.06 -18.08
N ARG A 53 13.28 -13.53 -18.80
CA ARG A 53 11.91 -13.36 -18.31
C ARG A 53 11.24 -14.72 -18.00
N GLU A 54 11.47 -15.73 -18.83
CA GLU A 54 10.97 -17.09 -18.59
C GLU A 54 11.64 -17.71 -17.36
N ALA A 55 12.97 -17.61 -17.24
CA ALA A 55 13.69 -18.03 -16.04
C ALA A 55 13.16 -17.31 -14.78
N SER A 56 12.90 -16.00 -14.87
CA SER A 56 12.28 -15.22 -13.80
C SER A 56 10.92 -15.80 -13.39
N ASN A 57 10.07 -16.18 -14.35
CA ASN A 57 8.78 -16.79 -14.06
C ASN A 57 8.92 -18.12 -13.32
N GLU A 58 9.91 -18.94 -13.66
CA GLU A 58 10.17 -20.19 -12.94
C GLU A 58 10.59 -19.93 -11.49
N ARG A 59 11.50 -18.96 -11.25
CA ARG A 59 11.88 -18.55 -9.89
C ARG A 59 10.72 -18.00 -9.06
N VAL A 60 9.77 -17.31 -9.70
CA VAL A 60 8.53 -16.88 -9.05
C VAL A 60 7.70 -18.09 -8.57
N LYS A 61 7.62 -19.18 -9.36
CA LYS A 61 6.91 -20.41 -8.97
C LYS A 61 7.62 -21.13 -7.83
N GLU A 62 8.94 -21.10 -7.81
CA GLU A 62 9.80 -21.62 -6.72
C GLU A 62 9.75 -20.75 -5.45
N ALA A 63 9.03 -19.62 -5.49
CA ALA A 63 8.97 -18.61 -4.43
C ALA A 63 10.32 -17.93 -4.10
N ASP A 64 11.35 -18.06 -4.96
CA ASP A 64 12.56 -17.24 -4.87
C ASP A 64 12.32 -15.89 -5.53
N ILE A 65 11.72 -14.98 -4.76
CA ILE A 65 11.34 -13.65 -5.24
C ILE A 65 12.58 -12.77 -5.52
N ARG A 66 13.71 -12.98 -4.82
CA ARG A 66 14.92 -12.17 -5.02
C ARG A 66 15.56 -12.52 -6.36
N GLU A 67 15.81 -13.80 -6.62
CA GLU A 67 16.43 -14.22 -7.89
C GLU A 67 15.49 -13.94 -9.07
N ALA A 68 14.19 -14.16 -8.90
CA ALA A 68 13.19 -13.77 -9.89
C ALA A 68 13.29 -12.29 -10.27
N MET A 69 13.46 -11.41 -9.28
CA MET A 69 13.61 -9.98 -9.52
C MET A 69 14.88 -9.66 -10.30
N MET A 70 16.02 -10.22 -9.90
CA MET A 70 17.31 -9.99 -10.58
C MET A 70 17.20 -10.39 -12.06
N LEU A 71 16.64 -11.57 -12.35
CA LEU A 71 16.41 -12.04 -13.72
C LEU A 71 15.47 -11.12 -14.51
N ALA A 72 14.39 -10.63 -13.90
CA ALA A 72 13.47 -9.70 -14.55
C ALA A 72 14.11 -8.33 -14.84
N LEU A 73 14.93 -7.80 -13.93
CA LEU A 73 15.66 -6.56 -14.15
C LEU A 73 16.76 -6.71 -15.21
N CYS A 74 17.44 -7.86 -15.25
CA CYS A 74 18.38 -8.21 -16.32
C CYS A 74 17.69 -8.32 -17.69
N SER A 75 16.50 -8.94 -17.72
CA SER A 75 15.63 -8.98 -18.91
C SER A 75 15.25 -7.57 -19.36
N LEU A 76 14.98 -6.65 -18.44
CA LEU A 76 14.68 -5.24 -18.73
C LEU A 76 15.91 -4.51 -19.27
N HIS A 77 17.09 -4.73 -18.69
CA HIS A 77 18.36 -4.18 -19.16
C HIS A 77 18.63 -4.56 -20.63
N CYS A 78 18.34 -5.80 -21.02
CA CYS A 78 18.44 -6.23 -22.42
C CYS A 78 17.52 -5.44 -23.36
N LEU A 79 16.38 -4.94 -22.88
CA LEU A 79 15.39 -4.16 -23.65
C LEU A 79 15.53 -2.63 -23.46
N ASP A 80 16.55 -2.16 -22.71
CA ASP A 80 16.77 -0.74 -22.45
C ASP A 80 17.51 -0.07 -23.61
N PHE A 81 16.82 0.11 -24.73
CA PHE A 81 17.39 0.78 -25.89
C PHE A 81 17.49 2.29 -25.65
N ASN A 82 18.68 2.85 -25.87
CA ASN A 82 18.83 4.30 -25.82
C ASN A 82 18.06 4.98 -26.98
N LYS A 83 17.91 6.30 -26.92
CA LYS A 83 17.14 7.04 -27.93
C LYS A 83 17.75 6.94 -29.33
N GLY A 84 19.08 6.95 -29.44
CA GLY A 84 19.78 6.79 -30.71
C GLY A 84 19.46 5.45 -31.38
N GLN A 85 19.57 4.35 -30.64
CA GLN A 85 19.19 3.01 -31.09
C GLN A 85 17.71 2.95 -31.48
N SER A 86 16.84 3.51 -30.65
CA SER A 86 15.39 3.51 -30.91
C SER A 86 14.99 4.25 -32.19
N VAL A 87 15.75 5.28 -32.60
CA VAL A 87 15.53 6.00 -33.87
C VAL A 87 15.94 5.14 -35.07
N LEU A 88 16.96 4.29 -34.92
CA LEU A 88 17.45 3.41 -35.98
C LEU A 88 16.57 2.17 -36.18
N HIS A 89 15.76 1.80 -35.18
CA HIS A 89 14.85 0.66 -35.28
C HIS A 89 13.72 0.92 -36.28
N SER A 90 13.41 -0.12 -37.04
CA SER A 90 12.18 -0.21 -37.84
C SER A 90 10.93 -0.19 -36.94
N GLU A 91 9.76 0.11 -37.52
CA GLU A 91 8.49 0.08 -36.78
C GLU A 91 8.14 -1.34 -36.30
N ASP A 92 8.55 -2.37 -37.04
CA ASP A 92 8.37 -3.77 -36.65
C ASP A 92 9.22 -4.12 -35.41
N GLU A 93 10.48 -3.68 -35.38
CA GLU A 93 11.36 -3.84 -34.21
C GLU A 93 10.86 -3.06 -32.99
N LYS A 94 10.36 -1.83 -33.17
CA LYS A 94 9.73 -1.06 -32.07
C LYS A 94 8.50 -1.79 -31.52
N THR A 95 7.71 -2.40 -32.41
CA THR A 95 6.55 -3.20 -32.03
C THR A 95 6.96 -4.46 -31.27
N GLU A 96 7.97 -5.18 -31.76
CA GLU A 96 8.51 -6.38 -31.11
C GLU A 96 9.11 -6.05 -29.72
N ALA A 97 9.88 -4.97 -29.61
CA ALA A 97 10.43 -4.52 -28.33
C ALA A 97 9.30 -4.18 -27.34
N SER A 98 8.26 -3.49 -27.81
CA SER A 98 7.08 -3.18 -27.00
C SER A 98 6.35 -4.44 -26.54
N ASP A 99 6.23 -5.44 -27.42
CA ASP A 99 5.61 -6.75 -27.10
C ASP A 99 6.42 -7.57 -26.10
N ALA A 100 7.75 -7.43 -26.11
CA ALA A 100 8.62 -8.06 -25.12
C ALA A 100 8.54 -7.34 -23.76
N ILE A 101 8.52 -6.00 -23.75
CA ILE A 101 8.48 -5.17 -22.53
C ILE A 101 7.16 -5.35 -21.77
N LEU A 102 6.01 -5.39 -22.44
CA LEU A 102 4.69 -5.37 -21.80
C LEU A 102 4.47 -6.50 -20.76
N PRO A 103 4.68 -7.79 -21.09
CA PRO A 103 4.54 -8.85 -20.11
C PRO A 103 5.66 -8.81 -19.04
N LEU A 104 6.84 -8.30 -19.37
CA LEU A 104 7.93 -8.13 -18.40
C LEU A 104 7.57 -7.09 -17.32
N LEU A 105 7.05 -5.93 -17.71
CA LEU A 105 6.59 -4.90 -16.76
C LEU A 105 5.44 -5.41 -15.88
N SER A 106 4.55 -6.20 -16.47
CA SER A 106 3.52 -6.90 -15.71
C SER A 106 4.17 -7.79 -14.63
N ASN A 107 5.16 -8.62 -15.00
CA ASN A 107 5.86 -9.50 -14.07
C ASN A 107 6.61 -8.76 -12.97
N LEU A 108 7.35 -7.70 -13.32
CA LEU A 108 8.03 -6.85 -12.35
C LEU A 108 7.04 -6.28 -11.32
N SER A 109 5.89 -5.76 -11.77
CA SER A 109 4.85 -5.28 -10.86
C SER A 109 4.41 -6.35 -9.85
N TYR A 110 4.22 -7.59 -10.31
CA TYR A 110 3.88 -8.71 -9.42
C TYR A 110 5.01 -9.09 -8.45
N ILE A 111 6.26 -9.13 -8.93
CA ILE A 111 7.44 -9.41 -8.10
C ILE A 111 7.56 -8.35 -7.00
N PHE A 112 7.38 -7.07 -7.32
CA PHE A 112 7.39 -5.97 -6.34
C PHE A 112 6.24 -6.09 -5.32
N LEU A 113 5.03 -6.50 -5.74
CA LEU A 113 3.93 -6.80 -4.79
C LEU A 113 4.31 -7.89 -3.79
N LYS A 114 5.02 -8.94 -4.23
CA LYS A 114 5.49 -10.02 -3.37
C LYS A 114 6.60 -9.59 -2.41
N ARG A 115 7.41 -8.59 -2.80
CA ARG A 115 8.42 -7.95 -1.93
C ARG A 115 7.82 -6.90 -0.98
N ASN A 116 6.52 -6.62 -1.06
CA ASN A 116 5.87 -5.52 -0.36
C ASN A 116 6.46 -4.14 -0.72
N ASP A 117 6.94 -3.99 -1.95
CA ASP A 117 7.37 -2.73 -2.54
C ASP A 117 6.24 -2.16 -3.40
N SER A 118 5.28 -1.51 -2.74
CA SER A 118 4.12 -0.93 -3.39
C SER A 118 4.50 0.16 -4.39
N HIS A 119 5.57 0.91 -4.13
CA HIS A 119 5.98 2.04 -4.97
C HIS A 119 6.44 1.56 -6.34
N ASN A 120 7.41 0.64 -6.39
CA ASN A 120 7.91 0.11 -7.66
C ASN A 120 6.87 -0.75 -8.38
N SER A 121 5.99 -1.44 -7.63
CA SER A 121 4.86 -2.15 -8.23
C SER A 121 3.94 -1.23 -9.04
N VAL A 122 3.51 -0.11 -8.44
CA VAL A 122 2.62 0.87 -9.09
C VAL A 122 3.32 1.53 -10.28
N ARG A 123 4.61 1.85 -10.16
CA ARG A 123 5.40 2.41 -11.26
C ARG A 123 5.52 1.44 -12.43
N ALA A 124 5.84 0.17 -12.18
CA ALA A 124 5.97 -0.84 -13.23
C ALA A 124 4.65 -1.05 -13.98
N ALA A 125 3.53 -1.14 -13.24
CA ALA A 125 2.22 -1.27 -13.85
C ALA A 125 1.81 -0.02 -14.64
N THR A 126 2.11 1.18 -14.12
CA THR A 126 1.84 2.46 -14.80
C THR A 126 2.63 2.56 -16.10
N LEU A 127 3.92 2.24 -16.07
CA LEU A 127 4.74 2.20 -17.29
C LEU A 127 4.15 1.21 -18.30
N GLY A 128 3.77 0.01 -17.87
CA GLY A 128 3.10 -0.97 -18.73
C GLY A 128 1.82 -0.43 -19.38
N LEU A 129 1.00 0.31 -18.64
CA LEU A 129 -0.21 0.95 -19.18
C LEU A 129 0.11 2.02 -20.22
N THR A 130 1.18 2.80 -20.03
CA THR A 130 1.61 3.77 -21.07
C THR A 130 2.04 3.09 -22.37
N TYR A 131 2.64 1.89 -22.29
CA TYR A 131 2.92 1.09 -23.49
C TYR A 131 1.63 0.56 -24.13
N CYS A 132 0.65 0.14 -23.34
CA CYS A 132 -0.68 -0.23 -23.88
C CYS A 132 -1.38 0.93 -24.58
N ASP A 133 -1.25 2.16 -24.07
CA ASP A 133 -1.89 3.35 -24.68
C ASP A 133 -1.21 3.76 -25.99
N ARG A 134 0.10 3.57 -26.11
CA ARG A 134 0.87 3.89 -27.32
C ARG A 134 0.72 2.86 -28.43
N LYS A 135 0.45 1.59 -28.07
CA LYS A 135 0.34 0.50 -29.04
C LYS A 135 -1.14 0.27 -29.43
N PRO A 136 -1.57 0.62 -30.66
CA PRO A 136 -2.90 0.24 -31.13
C PRO A 136 -3.02 -1.28 -31.16
N GLY A 137 -4.12 -1.82 -30.64
CA GLY A 137 -4.35 -3.26 -30.57
C GLY A 137 -3.63 -3.98 -29.41
N ALA A 138 -3.13 -3.25 -28.40
CA ALA A 138 -2.63 -3.88 -27.18
C ALA A 138 -3.66 -4.87 -26.59
N PRO A 139 -3.27 -6.09 -26.19
CA PRO A 139 -4.21 -7.11 -25.72
C PRO A 139 -5.02 -6.62 -24.52
N ALA A 140 -6.35 -6.59 -24.66
CA ALA A 140 -7.25 -6.16 -23.58
C ALA A 140 -7.01 -6.91 -22.25
N PRO A 141 -6.77 -8.24 -22.22
CA PRO A 141 -6.44 -8.95 -20.98
C PRO A 141 -5.16 -8.44 -20.31
N MET A 142 -4.15 -8.03 -21.08
CA MET A 142 -2.90 -7.49 -20.53
C MET A 142 -3.14 -6.14 -19.85
N ARG A 143 -3.94 -5.26 -20.49
CA ARG A 143 -4.32 -3.98 -19.90
C ARG A 143 -5.09 -4.17 -18.58
N ALA A 144 -6.04 -5.10 -18.55
CA ALA A 144 -6.79 -5.44 -17.35
C ALA A 144 -5.87 -5.97 -16.23
N LYS A 145 -4.92 -6.86 -16.58
CA LYS A 145 -3.93 -7.41 -15.66
C LYS A 145 -3.02 -6.34 -15.04
N LEU A 146 -2.58 -5.36 -15.83
CA LEU A 146 -1.77 -4.24 -15.35
C LEU A 146 -2.58 -3.31 -14.44
N LEU A 147 -3.82 -2.97 -14.79
CA LEU A 147 -4.72 -2.21 -13.92
C LEU A 147 -4.93 -2.93 -12.58
N PHE A 148 -5.22 -4.23 -12.62
CA PHE A 148 -5.38 -5.05 -11.42
C PHE A 148 -4.13 -5.01 -10.53
N ARG A 149 -2.94 -5.24 -11.09
CA ARG A 149 -1.67 -5.20 -10.35
C ARG A 149 -1.36 -3.81 -9.78
N ARG A 150 -1.66 -2.73 -10.53
CA ARG A 150 -1.55 -1.34 -10.03
C ARG A 150 -2.48 -1.07 -8.86
N GLY A 151 -3.73 -1.53 -8.95
CA GLY A 151 -4.72 -1.43 -7.88
C GLY A 151 -4.26 -2.14 -6.61
N LEU A 152 -3.71 -3.36 -6.73
CA LEU A 152 -3.12 -4.08 -5.59
C LEU A 152 -1.96 -3.30 -4.95
N GLY A 153 -1.08 -2.70 -5.75
CA GLY A 153 0.02 -1.89 -5.24
C GLY A 153 -0.47 -0.65 -4.49
N ARG A 154 -1.48 0.04 -5.04
CA ARG A 154 -2.13 1.18 -4.38
C ARG A 154 -2.85 0.79 -3.09
N CYS A 155 -3.49 -0.38 -3.03
CA CYS A 155 -4.03 -0.92 -1.78
C CYS A 155 -2.94 -1.13 -0.71
N GLN A 156 -1.78 -1.70 -1.07
CA GLN A 156 -0.65 -1.86 -0.14
C GLN A 156 -0.16 -0.49 0.37
N ALA A 157 -0.18 0.54 -0.49
CA ALA A 157 0.14 1.93 -0.15
C ALA A 157 -0.98 2.67 0.62
N LYS A 158 -2.14 2.01 0.87
CA LYS A 158 -3.35 2.60 1.48
C LYS A 158 -3.98 3.74 0.68
N ASP A 159 -3.76 3.75 -0.64
CA ASP A 159 -4.38 4.66 -1.59
C ASP A 159 -5.63 4.00 -2.20
N PHE A 160 -6.69 3.90 -1.38
CA PHE A 160 -7.85 3.08 -1.71
C PHE A 160 -8.76 3.68 -2.79
N GLU A 161 -8.77 5.01 -2.96
CA GLU A 161 -9.59 5.70 -3.95
C GLU A 161 -9.11 5.38 -5.36
N ASP A 162 -7.83 5.64 -5.61
CA ASP A 162 -7.17 5.33 -6.87
C ASP A 162 -7.11 3.81 -7.14
N ALA A 163 -6.92 2.98 -6.11
CA ALA A 163 -6.99 1.53 -6.25
C ALA A 163 -8.38 1.06 -6.72
N SER A 164 -9.45 1.62 -6.16
CA SER A 164 -10.81 1.30 -6.57
C SER A 164 -11.06 1.69 -8.03
N ALA A 165 -10.54 2.84 -8.48
CA ALA A 165 -10.65 3.26 -9.88
C ALA A 165 -9.94 2.26 -10.83
N ASP A 166 -8.76 1.77 -10.44
CA ASP A 166 -8.03 0.75 -11.20
C ASP A 166 -8.79 -0.57 -11.29
N PHE A 167 -9.34 -1.07 -10.18
CA PHE A 167 -10.12 -2.31 -10.20
C PHE A 167 -11.42 -2.18 -11.00
N ILE A 168 -12.10 -1.02 -10.95
CA ILE A 168 -13.26 -0.74 -11.80
C ILE A 168 -12.85 -0.74 -13.27
N GLY A 169 -11.72 -0.13 -13.61
CA GLY A 169 -11.15 -0.15 -14.95
C GLY A 169 -10.85 -1.58 -15.43
N ALA A 170 -10.26 -2.41 -14.58
CA ALA A 170 -9.98 -3.80 -14.88
C ALA A 170 -11.27 -4.64 -15.06
N ALA A 171 -12.26 -4.46 -14.18
CA ALA A 171 -13.55 -5.15 -14.23
C ALA A 171 -14.40 -4.76 -15.45
N ARG A 172 -14.24 -3.54 -15.98
CA ARG A 172 -14.87 -3.14 -17.25
C ARG A 172 -14.32 -3.92 -18.44
N ILE A 173 -13.05 -4.30 -18.40
CA ILE A 173 -12.39 -5.07 -19.47
C ILE A 173 -12.66 -6.57 -19.32
N MET A 174 -12.61 -7.08 -18.08
CA MET A 174 -12.84 -8.49 -17.75
C MET A 174 -13.90 -8.63 -16.64
N PRO A 175 -15.20 -8.51 -16.96
CA PRO A 175 -16.27 -8.47 -15.96
C PRO A 175 -16.47 -9.79 -15.20
N ASP A 176 -16.16 -10.92 -15.83
CA ASP A 176 -16.37 -12.24 -15.26
C ASP A 176 -15.26 -12.65 -14.27
N ASP A 177 -14.12 -11.96 -14.29
CA ASP A 177 -12.98 -12.25 -13.43
C ASP A 177 -13.36 -12.08 -11.95
N ARG A 178 -13.32 -13.20 -11.22
CA ARG A 178 -13.66 -13.25 -9.80
C ARG A 178 -12.60 -12.61 -8.92
N GLU A 179 -11.32 -12.68 -9.30
CA GLU A 179 -10.23 -12.11 -8.51
C GLU A 179 -10.31 -10.59 -8.49
N ILE A 180 -10.59 -9.97 -9.64
CA ILE A 180 -10.79 -8.50 -9.74
C ILE A 180 -11.96 -8.05 -8.87
N ARG A 181 -13.09 -8.77 -8.92
CA ARG A 181 -14.28 -8.43 -8.13
C ARG A 181 -14.04 -8.57 -6.63
N ASN A 182 -13.37 -9.65 -6.21
CA ASN A 182 -13.00 -9.84 -4.80
C ASN A 182 -12.06 -8.73 -4.32
N ALA A 183 -11.01 -8.41 -5.09
CA ALA A 183 -10.07 -7.35 -4.74
C ALA A 183 -10.74 -5.97 -4.63
N LEU A 184 -11.72 -5.67 -5.50
CA LEU A 184 -12.51 -4.45 -5.41
C LEU A 184 -13.32 -4.38 -4.10
N GLU A 185 -13.99 -5.48 -3.72
CA GLU A 185 -14.75 -5.53 -2.47
C GLU A 185 -13.85 -5.45 -1.23
N GLU A 186 -12.70 -6.13 -1.25
CA GLU A 186 -11.67 -6.03 -0.21
C GLU A 186 -11.14 -4.59 -0.07
N CYS A 187 -10.86 -3.93 -1.20
CA CYS A 187 -10.42 -2.53 -1.23
C CYS A 187 -11.47 -1.60 -0.61
N LYS A 188 -12.76 -1.76 -0.97
CA LYS A 188 -13.86 -0.98 -0.38
C LYS A 188 -14.00 -1.23 1.12
N ALA A 189 -13.86 -2.48 1.56
CA ALA A 189 -13.92 -2.82 2.98
C ALA A 189 -12.75 -2.18 3.75
N ALA A 190 -11.54 -2.24 3.20
CA ALA A 190 -10.36 -1.62 3.78
C ALA A 190 -10.49 -0.09 3.88
N ALA A 191 -11.01 0.56 2.83
CA ALA A 191 -11.29 2.00 2.82
C ALA A 191 -12.27 2.39 3.94
N ARG A 192 -13.40 1.69 4.06
CA ARG A 192 -14.40 1.94 5.13
C ARG A 192 -13.80 1.79 6.52
N LYS A 193 -12.97 0.76 6.71
CA LYS A 193 -12.26 0.53 7.98
C LYS A 193 -11.32 1.68 8.32
N GLN A 194 -10.52 2.15 7.36
CA GLN A 194 -9.62 3.28 7.55
C GLN A 194 -10.39 4.57 7.90
N SER A 195 -11.52 4.83 7.21
CA SER A 195 -12.38 5.96 7.52
C SER A 195 -12.99 5.86 8.92
N SER A 196 -13.44 4.67 9.34
CA SER A 196 -13.98 4.46 10.69
C SER A 196 -12.93 4.63 11.78
N ASP A 197 -11.71 4.16 11.54
CA ASP A 197 -10.59 4.29 12.49
C ASP A 197 -10.16 5.75 12.64
N SER A 198 -10.10 6.49 11.53
CA SER A 198 -9.83 7.93 11.53
C SER A 198 -10.92 8.67 12.32
N HIS A 199 -12.20 8.44 12.03
CA HIS A 199 -13.30 9.09 12.73
C HIS A 199 -13.34 8.74 14.23
N SER A 200 -13.05 7.47 14.60
CA SER A 200 -12.93 7.04 15.99
C SER A 200 -11.77 7.74 16.71
N LYS A 201 -10.62 7.88 16.05
CA LYS A 201 -9.45 8.61 16.56
C LYS A 201 -9.78 10.08 16.83
N TRP A 202 -10.43 10.76 15.90
CA TRP A 202 -10.86 12.15 16.07
C TRP A 202 -11.91 12.31 17.17
N ARG A 203 -12.91 11.42 17.21
CA ARG A 203 -13.91 11.40 18.29
C ARG A 203 -13.26 11.17 19.64
N GLY A 204 -12.30 10.27 19.73
CA GLY A 204 -11.49 10.03 20.91
C GLY A 204 -10.74 11.28 21.36
N MET A 205 -10.12 12.01 20.42
CA MET A 205 -9.36 13.23 20.70
C MET A 205 -10.22 14.44 21.08
N MET A 206 -11.45 14.55 20.58
CA MET A 206 -12.38 15.62 20.99
C MET A 206 -13.02 15.34 22.35
N THR A 207 -13.18 14.07 22.74
CA THR A 207 -13.82 13.68 24.00
C THR A 207 -12.83 13.51 25.16
N THR A 208 -11.52 13.70 24.96
CA THR A 208 -10.48 13.40 25.96
C THR A 208 -10.46 14.28 27.19
N GLY A 209 -11.02 15.49 27.16
CA GLY A 209 -10.98 16.40 28.30
C GLY A 209 -12.05 16.10 29.35
N THR A 210 -13.30 16.51 29.08
CA THR A 210 -14.37 16.52 30.08
C THR A 210 -15.30 15.32 29.98
N ASP A 211 -15.46 14.75 28.79
CA ASP A 211 -16.40 13.64 28.58
C ASP A 211 -15.84 12.30 29.04
N LYS A 212 -14.53 12.07 28.91
CA LYS A 212 -13.87 10.91 29.56
C LYS A 212 -13.99 10.98 31.08
N LEU A 213 -13.80 12.16 31.69
CA LEU A 213 -14.00 12.38 33.12
C LEU A 213 -15.45 12.13 33.54
N LYS A 214 -16.43 12.68 32.80
CA LYS A 214 -17.86 12.44 33.05
C LYS A 214 -18.23 10.97 32.88
N ALA A 215 -17.71 10.29 31.85
CA ALA A 215 -17.97 8.87 31.60
C ALA A 215 -17.37 7.99 32.70
N SER A 216 -16.14 8.29 33.15
CA SER A 216 -15.50 7.62 34.28
C SER A 216 -16.28 7.82 35.58
N ALA A 217 -16.67 9.07 35.88
CA ALA A 217 -17.49 9.40 37.05
C ALA A 217 -18.84 8.67 37.03
N ARG A 218 -19.50 8.57 35.87
CA ARG A 218 -20.75 7.81 35.72
C ARG A 218 -20.56 6.31 35.99
N ARG A 219 -19.46 5.70 35.52
CA ARG A 219 -19.16 4.28 35.80
C ARG A 219 -18.88 4.05 37.28
N PHE A 220 -18.11 4.94 37.90
CA PHE A 220 -17.84 4.91 39.33
C PHE A 220 -19.13 5.01 40.14
N TYR A 221 -19.99 6.00 39.84
CA TYR A 221 -21.27 6.17 40.53
C TYR A 221 -22.20 4.97 40.35
N LYS A 222 -22.28 4.38 39.15
CA LYS A 222 -23.06 3.15 38.91
C LYS A 222 -22.54 1.97 39.74
N ARG A 223 -21.22 1.80 39.87
CA ARG A 223 -20.60 0.74 40.67
C ARG A 223 -20.85 0.94 42.17
N ALA A 224 -20.62 2.16 42.67
CA ALA A 224 -20.87 2.53 44.06
C ALA A 224 -22.35 2.33 44.43
N ARG A 225 -23.28 2.75 43.58
CA ARG A 225 -24.73 2.56 43.81
C ARG A 225 -25.15 1.09 43.82
N ARG A 226 -24.48 0.22 43.05
CA ARG A 226 -24.74 -1.23 43.06
C ARG A 226 -24.25 -1.85 44.36
N GLN A 227 -23.01 -1.56 44.76
CA GLN A 227 -22.45 -2.03 46.03
C GLN A 227 -23.25 -1.52 47.23
N MET A 228 -23.69 -0.26 47.22
CA MET A 228 -24.58 0.26 48.25
C MET A 228 -25.91 -0.49 48.29
N ARG A 229 -26.55 -0.76 47.14
CA ARG A 229 -27.80 -1.54 47.12
C ARG A 229 -27.61 -2.96 47.64
N GLU A 230 -26.53 -3.63 47.26
CA GLU A 230 -26.20 -4.97 47.74
C GLU A 230 -25.94 -4.97 49.27
N ALA A 231 -25.24 -3.95 49.79
CA ALA A 231 -25.02 -3.80 51.23
C ALA A 231 -26.32 -3.46 51.99
N MET A 232 -27.17 -2.60 51.43
CA MET A 232 -28.43 -2.17 52.05
C MET A 232 -29.48 -3.29 52.04
N ALA A 233 -29.48 -4.18 51.03
CA ALA A 233 -30.39 -5.32 50.97
C ALA A 233 -30.20 -6.33 52.10
N GLY A 234 -29.05 -6.30 52.79
CA GLY A 234 -28.77 -7.15 53.97
C GLY A 234 -28.96 -6.45 55.33
N MET A 235 -29.35 -5.16 55.36
CA MET A 235 -29.51 -4.40 56.61
C MET A 235 -30.98 -4.30 57.04
N ALA A 236 -31.25 -4.47 58.34
CA ALA A 236 -32.57 -4.23 58.91
C ALA A 236 -32.92 -2.73 58.87
N GLU A 237 -34.19 -2.39 58.57
CA GLU A 237 -34.70 -1.02 58.38
C GLU A 237 -34.25 0.03 59.41
N PRO A 238 -34.23 -0.24 60.74
CA PRO A 238 -33.84 0.79 61.71
C PRO A 238 -32.35 1.16 61.65
N LEU A 239 -31.46 0.24 61.26
CA LEU A 239 -30.02 0.52 61.12
C LEU A 239 -29.71 1.35 59.88
N LEU A 240 -30.51 1.18 58.84
CA LEU A 240 -30.38 1.89 57.58
C LEU A 240 -30.66 3.40 57.76
N PHE A 241 -31.68 3.73 58.56
CA PHE A 241 -32.00 5.12 58.90
C PHE A 241 -30.86 5.79 59.69
N LEU A 242 -30.29 5.07 60.66
CA LEU A 242 -29.20 5.57 61.50
C LEU A 242 -27.91 5.79 60.68
N ALA A 243 -27.60 4.88 59.76
CA ALA A 243 -26.46 5.01 58.85
C ALA A 243 -26.60 6.23 57.91
N ILE A 244 -27.79 6.48 57.36
CA ILE A 244 -28.03 7.65 56.50
C ILE A 244 -27.85 8.96 57.28
N VAL A 245 -28.40 9.05 58.49
CA VAL A 245 -28.31 10.26 59.33
C VAL A 245 -26.87 10.55 59.73
N LEU A 246 -26.07 9.52 60.04
CA LEU A 246 -24.67 9.70 60.44
C LEU A 246 -23.72 9.97 59.27
N LEU A 247 -23.95 9.36 58.09
CA LEU A 247 -23.05 9.51 56.95
C LEU A 247 -23.37 10.72 56.06
N ALA A 248 -24.61 11.21 56.03
CA ALA A 248 -24.99 12.35 55.19
C ALA A 248 -24.15 13.62 55.42
N PRO A 249 -23.83 14.02 56.67
CA PRO A 249 -22.97 15.19 56.93
C PRO A 249 -21.53 15.00 56.44
N LEU A 250 -20.97 13.79 56.60
CA LEU A 250 -19.62 13.46 56.16
C LEU A 250 -19.52 13.49 54.63
N ILE A 251 -20.52 12.94 53.93
CA ILE A 251 -20.59 12.97 52.47
C ILE A 251 -20.73 14.42 51.98
N ALA A 252 -21.59 15.23 52.59
CA ALA A 252 -21.75 16.64 52.23
C ALA A 252 -20.45 17.44 52.42
N GLY A 253 -19.73 17.20 53.52
CA GLY A 253 -18.42 17.80 53.79
C GLY A 253 -17.37 17.42 52.74
N ALA A 254 -17.27 16.13 52.41
CA ALA A 254 -16.33 15.62 51.41
C ALA A 254 -16.59 16.20 50.00
N VAL A 255 -17.86 16.30 49.59
CA VAL A 255 -18.25 16.90 48.31
C VAL A 255 -17.85 18.37 48.25
N ASN A 256 -18.10 19.13 49.32
CA ASN A 256 -17.77 20.56 49.37
C ASN A 256 -16.25 20.80 49.34
N PHE A 257 -15.47 19.95 50.03
CA PHE A 257 -14.01 19.97 49.98
C PHE A 257 -13.46 19.69 48.56
N LEU A 258 -13.97 18.66 47.90
CA LEU A 258 -13.57 18.30 46.53
C LEU A 258 -13.88 19.41 45.52
N LEU A 259 -15.04 20.07 45.64
CA LEU A 259 -15.42 21.21 44.79
C LEU A 259 -14.48 22.41 44.98
N LYS A 260 -14.07 22.71 46.22
CA LYS A 260 -13.08 23.77 46.49
C LYS A 260 -11.71 23.42 45.92
N TRP A 261 -11.25 22.19 46.10
CA TRP A 261 -9.95 21.73 45.60
C TRP A 261 -9.86 21.79 44.06
N LEU A 262 -10.91 21.36 43.36
CA LEU A 262 -10.97 21.43 41.90
C LEU A 262 -10.96 22.87 41.37
N LYS A 263 -11.62 23.81 42.04
CA LYS A 263 -11.57 25.24 41.66
C LYS A 263 -10.17 25.86 41.86
N GLY A 264 -9.39 25.37 42.81
CA GLY A 264 -8.03 25.87 43.07
C GLY A 264 -7.00 25.46 42.01
N LYS A 265 -7.20 24.33 41.32
CA LYS A 265 -6.28 23.83 40.27
C LYS A 265 -6.52 24.39 38.86
N ALA A 266 -7.61 25.14 38.67
CA ALA A 266 -7.99 25.70 37.36
C ALA A 266 -7.49 27.15 37.16
N ARG A 267 -6.68 27.66 38.08
CA ARG A 267 -5.93 28.92 37.96
C ARG A 267 -4.45 28.58 37.79
#